data_AF-A0A973F6G0-F1
#
_entry.id   AF-A0A973F6G0-F1
#
_cell.length_a   1.000
_cell.length_b   1.000
_cell.length_c   1.000
_cell.angle_alpha   90.00
_cell.angle_beta   90.00
_cell.angle_gamma   90.00
#
_symmetry.space_group_name_H-M   'P 1'
#
loop_
_entity.id
_entity.type
_entity.pdbx_description
1 polymer ?
#
loop_
_entity_poly.entity_id
_entity_poly.type
_entity_poly.pdbx_seq_one_letter_code
_entity_poly.pdbx_strand_id
1 'polypeptide(L)'
;MPHQRCLTHVQRQLFTFLPARSPLLATRALRRIASYLFDIETPQDLAVWKQMLTRWEDEYGYLSKERAIVQESHTRSWWFAHGNLRRAMKLLHCNEQHLFAYLAHPVLPKTNNSLEGVNSQIKCKLSNHRGMKTPQQVIYIFLLLTFSRVKTRGDLTQLWDRLT
;
A
#
# COMPACT_ATOMS: atom_id res chain seq x y z
N MET A 1 0.97 6.50 17.98
CA MET A 1 -0.08 7.14 17.14
C MET A 1 -0.67 6.10 16.20
N PRO A 2 -2.00 6.04 16.04
CA PRO A 2 -2.63 5.16 15.07
C PRO A 2 -2.19 5.55 13.65
N HIS A 3 -1.92 4.56 12.81
CA HIS A 3 -1.43 4.75 11.45
C HIS A 3 -2.22 3.88 10.48
N GLN A 4 -2.76 4.50 9.44
CA GLN A 4 -3.50 3.86 8.36
C GLN A 4 -2.62 3.67 7.12
N ARG A 5 -2.49 2.43 6.63
CA ARG A 5 -1.91 2.17 5.32
C ARG A 5 -2.93 2.46 4.23
N CYS A 6 -2.52 3.15 3.17
CA CYS A 6 -3.39 3.38 2.03
C CYS A 6 -3.79 2.05 1.38
N LEU A 7 -5.09 1.74 1.35
CA LEU A 7 -5.58 0.47 0.81
C LEU A 7 -5.31 0.30 -0.69
N THR A 8 -5.26 1.39 -1.47
CA THR A 8 -4.90 1.34 -2.89
C THR A 8 -3.52 0.73 -3.09
N HIS A 9 -2.53 1.16 -2.30
CA HIS A 9 -1.17 0.64 -2.39
C HIS A 9 -1.08 -0.82 -1.95
N VAL A 10 -1.79 -1.16 -0.87
CA VAL A 10 -1.87 -2.54 -0.38
C VAL A 10 -2.48 -3.43 -1.45
N GLN A 11 -3.59 -3.02 -2.06
CA GLN A 11 -4.27 -3.78 -3.10
C GLN A 11 -3.43 -3.92 -4.36
N ARG A 12 -2.77 -2.84 -4.82
CA ARG A 12 -1.81 -2.91 -5.94
C ARG A 12 -0.70 -3.93 -5.65
N GLN A 13 -0.12 -3.89 -4.45
CA GLN A 13 0.92 -4.83 -4.04
C GLN A 13 0.41 -6.28 -4.00
N LEU A 14 -0.79 -6.51 -3.45
CA LEU A 14 -1.45 -7.82 -3.45
C LEU A 14 -1.68 -8.31 -4.88
N PHE A 15 -2.11 -7.44 -5.79
CA PHE A 15 -2.37 -7.81 -7.18
C PHE A 15 -1.11 -8.15 -7.99
N THR A 16 0.05 -7.61 -7.61
CA THR A 16 1.35 -8.04 -8.15
C THR A 16 1.68 -9.47 -7.72
N PHE A 17 1.32 -9.86 -6.49
CA PHE A 17 1.54 -11.22 -5.99
C PHE A 17 0.48 -12.22 -6.46
N LEU A 18 -0.75 -11.75 -6.69
CA LEU A 18 -1.92 -12.58 -6.96
C LEU A 18 -2.46 -12.31 -8.37
N PRO A 19 -1.83 -12.82 -9.43
CA PRO A 19 -2.28 -12.56 -10.81
C PRO A 19 -3.70 -13.09 -11.06
N ALA A 20 -4.50 -12.33 -11.80
CA ALA A 20 -5.91 -12.66 -12.06
C ALA A 20 -6.09 -13.99 -12.83
N ARG A 21 -5.16 -14.30 -13.74
CA ARG A 21 -5.16 -15.52 -14.56
C ARG A 21 -4.22 -16.61 -14.03
N SER A 22 -4.00 -16.65 -12.70
CA SER A 22 -3.19 -17.72 -12.10
C SER A 22 -3.82 -19.10 -12.34
N PRO A 23 -3.04 -20.14 -12.68
CA PRO A 23 -3.56 -21.50 -12.77
C PRO A 23 -3.98 -22.06 -11.39
N LEU A 24 -3.45 -21.47 -10.31
CA LEU A 24 -3.74 -21.90 -8.95
C LEU A 24 -5.05 -21.28 -8.44
N LEU A 25 -6.03 -22.12 -8.09
CA LEU A 25 -7.31 -21.69 -7.53
C LEU A 25 -7.13 -20.88 -6.26
N ALA A 26 -6.22 -21.30 -5.37
CA ALA A 26 -5.88 -20.59 -4.14
C ALA A 26 -5.50 -19.12 -4.39
N THR A 27 -4.68 -18.84 -5.40
CA THR A 27 -4.28 -17.48 -5.78
C THR A 27 -5.47 -16.64 -6.24
N ARG A 28 -6.35 -17.21 -7.07
CA ARG A 28 -7.54 -16.53 -7.57
C ARG A 28 -8.55 -16.26 -6.45
N ALA A 29 -8.73 -17.22 -5.54
CA ALA A 29 -9.58 -17.08 -4.36
C ALA A 29 -9.05 -15.96 -3.43
N LEU A 30 -7.75 -15.95 -3.13
CA LEU A 30 -7.15 -14.90 -2.30
C LEU A 30 -7.23 -13.53 -2.98
N ARG A 31 -7.09 -13.47 -4.30
CA ARG A 31 -7.26 -12.23 -5.07
C ARG A 31 -8.67 -11.65 -4.91
N ARG A 32 -9.71 -12.49 -4.90
CA ARG A 32 -11.10 -12.06 -4.65
C ARG A 32 -11.25 -11.51 -3.24
N ILE A 33 -10.68 -12.17 -2.23
CA ILE A 33 -10.69 -11.65 -0.85
C ILE A 33 -9.99 -10.29 -0.77
N ALA A 34 -8.87 -10.12 -1.50
CA ALA A 34 -8.16 -8.86 -1.59
C ALA A 34 -8.92 -7.75 -2.33
N SER A 35 -9.86 -8.08 -3.25
CA SER A 35 -10.68 -7.04 -3.89
C SER A 35 -11.70 -6.43 -2.94
N TYR A 36 -12.23 -7.21 -1.99
CA TYR A 36 -13.22 -6.76 -1.00
C TYR A 36 -12.66 -5.79 0.05
N LEU A 37 -11.33 -5.56 0.11
CA LEU A 37 -10.73 -4.59 1.04
C LEU A 37 -11.34 -3.19 0.92
N PHE A 38 -11.79 -2.81 -0.28
CA PHE A 38 -12.41 -1.52 -0.56
C PHE A 38 -13.89 -1.42 -0.16
N ASP A 39 -14.54 -2.55 0.11
CA ASP A 39 -15.97 -2.58 0.45
C ASP A 39 -16.20 -2.59 1.97
N ILE A 40 -15.13 -2.74 2.76
CA ILE A 40 -15.21 -2.71 4.23
C ILE A 40 -15.45 -1.28 4.70
N GLU A 41 -16.61 -0.98 5.26
CA GLU A 41 -16.93 0.35 5.81
C GLU A 41 -17.22 0.30 7.30
N THR A 42 -17.63 -0.87 7.79
CA THR A 42 -18.02 -1.10 9.18
C THR A 42 -17.17 -2.18 9.85
N PRO A 43 -17.12 -2.20 11.20
CA PRO A 43 -16.52 -3.31 11.95
C PRO A 43 -17.15 -4.68 11.63
N GLN A 44 -18.44 -4.69 11.25
CA GLN A 44 -19.15 -5.89 10.84
C GLN A 44 -18.61 -6.43 9.51
N ASP A 45 -18.40 -5.55 8.51
CA ASP A 45 -17.79 -5.95 7.22
C ASP A 45 -16.38 -6.51 7.44
N LEU A 46 -15.61 -5.91 8.35
CA LEU A 46 -14.30 -6.40 8.72
C LEU A 46 -14.38 -7.83 9.30
N ALA A 47 -15.36 -8.10 10.18
CA ALA A 47 -15.55 -9.43 10.74
C ALA A 47 -15.89 -10.47 9.65
N VAL A 48 -16.76 -10.11 8.69
CA VAL A 48 -17.08 -10.97 7.54
C VAL A 48 -15.83 -11.22 6.69
N TRP A 49 -15.06 -10.17 6.37
CA TRP A 49 -13.84 -10.29 5.60
C TRP A 49 -12.80 -11.18 6.29
N LYS A 50 -12.65 -11.08 7.60
CA LYS A 50 -11.79 -11.98 8.39
C LYS A 50 -12.22 -13.43 8.27
N GLN A 51 -13.51 -13.71 8.35
CA GLN A 51 -14.03 -15.08 8.16
C GLN A 51 -13.72 -15.61 6.75
N MET A 52 -13.82 -14.77 5.72
CA MET A 52 -13.42 -15.16 4.36
C MET A 52 -11.93 -15.52 4.29
N LEU A 53 -11.07 -14.73 4.97
CA LEU A 53 -9.65 -14.99 5.03
C LEU A 53 -9.34 -16.29 5.78
N THR A 54 -9.96 -16.51 6.94
CA THR A 54 -9.78 -17.75 7.73
C THR A 54 -10.22 -18.98 6.93
N ARG A 55 -11.38 -18.94 6.26
CA ARG A 55 -11.83 -20.05 5.39
C ARG A 55 -10.83 -20.35 4.28
N TRP A 56 -10.24 -19.31 3.70
CA TRP A 56 -9.19 -19.50 2.70
C TRP A 56 -7.94 -20.16 3.31
N GLU A 57 -7.55 -19.79 4.53
CA GLU A 57 -6.42 -20.41 5.22
C GLU A 57 -6.68 -21.87 5.57
N ASP A 58 -7.90 -22.21 5.97
CA ASP A 58 -8.28 -23.60 6.24
C ASP A 58 -8.21 -24.46 4.97
N GLU A 59 -8.68 -23.93 3.84
CA GLU A 59 -8.73 -24.66 2.57
C GLU A 59 -7.37 -24.73 1.86
N TYR A 60 -6.60 -23.63 1.86
CA TYR A 60 -5.39 -23.47 1.04
C TYR A 60 -4.12 -23.14 1.82
N GLY A 61 -4.19 -23.01 3.15
CA GLY A 61 -3.07 -22.57 3.98
C GLY A 61 -1.86 -23.50 3.91
N TYR A 62 -2.05 -24.78 3.57
CA TYR A 62 -0.97 -25.74 3.36
C TYR A 62 0.00 -25.30 2.23
N LEU A 63 -0.51 -24.67 1.17
CA LEU A 63 0.29 -24.17 0.04
C LEU A 63 1.30 -23.09 0.46
N SER A 64 1.00 -22.35 1.53
CA SER A 64 1.91 -21.32 2.06
C SER A 64 3.15 -21.91 2.75
N LYS A 65 3.10 -23.19 3.15
CA LYS A 65 4.15 -23.91 3.86
C LYS A 65 4.95 -24.85 2.96
N GLU A 66 4.46 -25.11 1.74
CA GLU A 66 5.09 -25.99 0.77
C GLU A 66 6.46 -25.46 0.32
N ARG A 67 7.45 -26.35 0.29
CA ARG A 67 8.85 -26.04 -0.05
C ARG A 67 9.31 -26.91 -1.21
N ALA A 68 9.96 -26.28 -2.18
CA ALA A 68 10.75 -26.98 -3.19
C ALA A 68 12.19 -27.08 -2.69
N ILE A 69 12.79 -28.26 -2.84
CA ILE A 69 14.18 -28.56 -2.46
C ILE A 69 14.95 -28.82 -3.76
N VAL A 70 16.09 -28.15 -3.93
CA VAL A 70 17.08 -28.53 -4.93
C VAL A 70 18.30 -29.09 -4.24
N GLN A 71 18.67 -30.29 -4.69
CA GLN A 71 19.87 -30.98 -4.24
C GLN A 71 20.89 -30.91 -5.37
N GLU A 72 21.77 -29.91 -5.31
CA GLU A 72 23.01 -29.90 -6.05
C GLU A 72 24.10 -30.54 -5.19
N SER A 73 25.11 -31.13 -5.84
CA SER A 73 26.02 -32.16 -5.33
C SER A 73 26.66 -31.88 -3.95
N HIS A 74 26.74 -30.63 -3.48
CA HIS A 74 27.29 -30.29 -2.16
C HIS A 74 26.54 -29.19 -1.39
N THR A 75 25.38 -28.70 -1.87
CA THR A 75 24.60 -27.64 -1.21
C THR A 75 23.10 -27.91 -1.33
N ARG A 76 22.42 -28.05 -0.17
CA ARG A 76 20.95 -28.07 -0.11
C ARG A 76 20.44 -26.64 -0.10
N SER A 77 19.77 -26.23 -1.18
CA SER A 77 18.99 -24.99 -1.21
C SER A 77 17.50 -25.33 -1.27
N TRP A 78 16.68 -24.52 -0.60
CA TRP A 78 15.23 -24.67 -0.63
C TRP A 78 14.56 -23.30 -0.77
N TRP A 79 13.39 -23.29 -1.41
CA TRP A 79 12.52 -22.12 -1.47
C TRP A 79 11.06 -22.52 -1.29
N PHE A 80 10.22 -21.56 -0.94
CA PHE A 80 8.77 -21.80 -0.88
C PHE A 80 8.22 -21.96 -2.30
N ALA A 81 7.50 -23.04 -2.56
CA ALA A 81 6.90 -23.31 -3.87
C ALA A 81 5.95 -22.18 -4.30
N HIS A 82 5.20 -21.63 -3.34
CA HIS A 82 4.25 -20.54 -3.55
C HIS A 82 4.66 -19.23 -2.85
N GLY A 83 5.89 -18.77 -3.11
CA GLY A 83 6.45 -17.57 -2.46
C GLY A 83 5.59 -16.30 -2.58
N ASN A 84 4.97 -16.05 -3.73
CA ASN A 84 4.08 -14.90 -3.92
C ASN A 84 2.79 -15.00 -3.10
N LEU A 85 2.19 -16.20 -3.06
CA LEU A 85 0.99 -16.45 -2.26
C LEU A 85 1.26 -16.20 -0.77
N ARG A 86 2.40 -16.71 -0.28
CA ARG A 86 2.86 -16.49 1.09
C ARG A 86 3.11 -15.02 1.39
N ARG A 87 3.72 -14.26 0.46
CA ARG A 87 3.94 -12.82 0.61
C ARG A 87 2.63 -12.04 0.71
N ALA A 88 1.66 -12.38 -0.15
CA ALA A 88 0.33 -11.78 -0.09
C ALA A 88 -0.35 -12.07 1.26
N MET A 89 -0.27 -13.32 1.73
CA MET A 89 -0.87 -13.70 3.01
C MET A 89 -0.23 -12.98 4.19
N LYS A 90 1.11 -12.89 4.21
CA LYS A 90 1.84 -12.14 5.22
C LYS A 90 1.48 -10.65 5.21
N LEU A 91 1.26 -10.07 4.02
CA LEU A 91 0.87 -8.66 3.89
C LEU A 91 -0.49 -8.39 4.54
N LEU A 92 -1.46 -9.29 4.36
CA LEU A 92 -2.79 -9.19 4.98
C LEU A 92 -2.74 -9.36 6.50
N HIS A 93 -2.00 -10.34 7.01
CA HIS A 93 -1.91 -10.62 8.45
C HIS A 93 -1.06 -9.62 9.23
N CYS A 94 0.17 -9.35 8.78
CA CYS A 94 1.11 -8.53 9.57
C CYS A 94 0.72 -7.06 9.63
N ASN A 95 -0.20 -6.60 8.77
CA ASN A 95 -0.60 -5.19 8.71
C ASN A 95 -2.05 -4.97 9.12
N GLU A 96 -2.77 -5.99 9.60
CA GLU A 96 -4.20 -5.93 9.84
C GLU A 96 -4.62 -4.70 10.66
N GLN A 97 -3.92 -4.44 11.78
CA GLN A 97 -4.12 -3.26 12.63
C GLN A 97 -3.97 -1.91 11.89
N HIS A 98 -3.17 -1.86 10.83
CA HIS A 98 -2.93 -0.66 10.02
C HIS A 98 -3.79 -0.62 8.75
N LEU A 99 -4.43 -1.71 8.36
CA LEU A 99 -5.33 -1.75 7.20
C LEU A 99 -6.70 -1.16 7.56
N PHE A 100 -7.12 -1.28 8.82
CA PHE A 100 -8.47 -0.93 9.25
C PHE A 100 -8.53 0.14 10.35
N ALA A 101 -7.43 0.88 10.57
CA ALA A 101 -7.37 1.93 11.59
C ALA A 101 -8.41 3.05 11.37
N TYR A 102 -8.81 3.29 10.12
CA TYR A 102 -9.88 4.25 9.77
C TYR A 102 -11.25 3.91 10.39
N LEU A 103 -11.53 2.63 10.68
CA LEU A 103 -12.80 2.23 11.31
C LEU A 103 -12.91 2.72 12.75
N ALA A 104 -11.78 2.82 13.46
CA ALA A 104 -11.72 3.33 14.83
C ALA A 104 -11.44 4.85 14.89
N HIS A 105 -10.84 5.41 13.83
CA HIS A 105 -10.42 6.80 13.77
C HIS A 105 -10.93 7.46 12.48
N PRO A 106 -12.11 8.10 12.49
CA PRO A 106 -12.73 8.69 11.29
C PRO A 106 -11.90 9.77 10.58
N VAL A 107 -10.96 10.39 11.29
CA VAL A 107 -10.02 11.39 10.73
C VAL A 107 -9.01 10.74 9.77
N LEU A 108 -8.75 9.44 9.90
CA LEU A 108 -7.83 8.72 9.02
C LEU A 108 -8.58 8.26 7.77
N PRO A 109 -8.19 8.71 6.56
CA PRO A 109 -8.85 8.27 5.36
C PRO A 109 -8.40 6.85 4.97
N LYS A 110 -9.34 6.06 4.43
CA LYS A 110 -9.10 4.70 3.92
C LYS A 110 -8.06 4.64 2.79
N THR A 111 -8.02 5.69 1.95
CA THR A 111 -7.00 5.86 0.93
C THR A 111 -6.38 7.24 0.99
N ASN A 112 -5.12 7.33 0.56
CA ASN A 112 -4.40 8.58 0.44
C ASN A 112 -4.17 8.98 -1.04
N ASN A 113 -5.02 8.49 -1.96
CA ASN A 113 -4.85 8.72 -3.40
C ASN A 113 -4.76 10.21 -3.74
N SER A 114 -5.48 11.06 -3.01
CA SER A 114 -5.42 12.52 -3.20
C SER A 114 -4.05 13.12 -2.90
N LEU A 115 -3.31 12.62 -1.90
CA LEU A 115 -1.94 13.10 -1.62
C LEU A 115 -0.89 12.39 -2.47
N GLU A 116 -1.17 11.18 -2.97
CA GLU A 116 -0.23 10.43 -3.80
C GLU A 116 0.12 11.13 -5.11
N GLY A 117 -0.85 11.78 -5.76
CA GLY A 117 -0.62 12.58 -6.97
C GLY A 117 0.36 13.72 -6.72
N VAL A 118 0.11 14.50 -5.67
CA VAL A 118 0.97 15.63 -5.25
C VAL A 118 2.37 15.12 -4.86
N ASN A 119 2.44 14.05 -4.08
CA ASN A 119 3.71 13.44 -3.66
C ASN A 119 4.51 12.89 -4.85
N SER A 120 3.85 12.31 -5.84
CA SER A 120 4.49 11.83 -7.07
C SER A 120 5.10 12.99 -7.86
N GLN A 121 4.36 14.09 -8.03
CA GLN A 121 4.86 15.30 -8.68
C GLN A 121 6.07 15.88 -7.94
N ILE A 122 6.02 15.96 -6.61
CA ILE A 122 7.15 16.41 -5.78
C ILE A 122 8.37 15.51 -5.99
N LYS A 123 8.20 14.18 -5.90
CA LYS A 123 9.28 13.21 -6.11
C LYS A 123 9.90 13.31 -7.51
N CYS A 124 9.09 13.49 -8.54
CA CYS A 124 9.58 13.69 -9.90
C CYS A 124 10.46 14.96 -9.99
N LYS A 125 9.98 16.08 -9.44
CA LYS A 125 10.74 17.33 -9.41
C LYS A 125 12.05 17.20 -8.61
N LEU A 126 12.03 16.55 -7.45
CA LEU A 126 13.24 16.27 -6.67
C LEU A 126 14.20 15.33 -7.44
N SER A 127 13.69 14.33 -8.16
CA SER A 127 14.51 13.45 -9.00
C SER A 127 15.18 14.18 -10.16
N ASN A 128 14.63 15.29 -10.63
CA ASN A 128 15.29 16.15 -11.63
C ASN A 128 16.44 16.96 -11.01
N HIS A 129 16.44 17.12 -9.67
CA HIS A 129 17.45 17.86 -8.90
C HIS A 129 18.23 16.94 -7.97
N ARG A 130 18.76 15.81 -8.48
CA ARG A 130 19.43 14.77 -7.66
C ARG A 130 20.61 15.28 -6.81
N GLY A 131 21.25 16.39 -7.19
CA GLY A 131 22.36 17.00 -6.46
C GLY A 131 21.95 17.89 -5.26
N MET A 132 20.64 18.07 -5.02
CA MET A 132 20.13 18.95 -3.98
C MET A 132 20.28 18.32 -2.59
N LYS A 133 20.92 19.03 -1.66
CA LYS A 133 21.05 18.59 -0.26
C LYS A 133 19.70 18.67 0.47
N THR A 134 19.49 17.87 1.51
CA THR A 134 18.22 17.81 2.25
C THR A 134 17.65 19.18 2.67
N PRO A 135 18.44 20.14 3.20
CA PRO A 135 17.90 21.46 3.54
C PRO A 135 17.36 22.23 2.33
N GLN A 136 18.04 22.13 1.19
CA GLN A 136 17.60 22.75 -0.06
C GLN A 136 16.34 22.06 -0.60
N GLN A 137 16.21 20.74 -0.42
CA GLN A 137 15.00 20.00 -0.80
C GLN A 137 13.80 20.47 0.01
N VAL A 138 13.96 20.71 1.32
CA VAL A 138 12.87 21.22 2.18
C VAL A 138 12.42 22.61 1.70
N ILE A 139 13.36 23.53 1.45
CA ILE A 139 13.04 24.87 0.92
C ILE A 139 12.36 24.75 -0.45
N TYR A 140 12.87 23.90 -1.33
CA TYR A 140 12.31 23.67 -2.65
C TYR A 140 10.86 23.16 -2.58
N ILE A 141 10.58 22.16 -1.72
CA ILE A 141 9.24 21.63 -1.51
C ILE A 141 8.32 22.72 -0.95
N PHE A 142 8.80 23.50 0.03
CA PHE A 142 8.05 24.63 0.59
C PHE A 142 7.66 25.62 -0.52
N LEU A 143 8.63 26.11 -1.30
CA LEU A 143 8.36 27.03 -2.40
C LEU A 143 7.41 26.42 -3.43
N LEU A 144 7.61 25.15 -3.79
CA LEU A 144 6.76 24.44 -4.74
C LEU A 144 5.30 24.36 -4.25
N LEU A 145 5.08 23.99 -2.99
CA LEU A 145 3.74 23.90 -2.41
C LEU A 145 3.08 25.27 -2.24
N THR A 146 3.87 26.27 -1.89
CA THR A 146 3.42 27.65 -1.69
C THR A 146 3.00 28.29 -3.02
N PHE A 147 3.82 28.19 -4.06
CA PHE A 147 3.55 28.83 -5.35
C PHE A 147 2.69 28.00 -6.30
N SER A 148 2.55 26.68 -6.09
CA SER A 148 1.62 25.86 -6.90
C SER A 148 0.15 26.22 -6.70
N ARG A 149 -0.19 26.96 -5.64
CA ARG A 149 -1.55 27.44 -5.34
C ARG A 149 -1.84 28.83 -5.89
N VAL A 150 -0.81 29.56 -6.31
CA VAL A 150 -0.95 30.88 -6.92
C VAL A 150 -1.31 30.69 -8.40
N LYS A 151 -2.47 31.21 -8.81
CA LYS A 151 -2.90 31.20 -10.23
C LYS A 151 -2.96 32.60 -10.81
N THR A 152 -3.18 33.60 -9.97
CA THR A 152 -3.35 34.99 -10.37
C THR A 152 -2.36 35.91 -9.64
N ARG A 153 -2.20 37.13 -10.15
CA ARG A 153 -1.39 38.16 -9.51
C ARG A 153 -1.95 38.57 -8.14
N GLY A 154 -3.28 38.52 -7.95
CA GLY A 154 -3.94 38.78 -6.67
C GLY A 154 -3.63 37.71 -5.61
N ASP A 155 -3.56 36.43 -6.01
CA ASP A 155 -3.18 35.34 -5.10
C ASP A 155 -1.74 35.52 -4.56
N LEU A 156 -0.85 36.05 -5.41
CA LEU A 156 0.52 36.38 -5.03
C LEU A 156 0.54 37.48 -3.97
N THR A 157 -0.18 38.57 -4.18
CA THR A 157 -0.24 39.68 -3.22
C THR A 157 -0.76 39.20 -1.86
N GLN A 158 -1.87 38.45 -1.86
CA GLN A 158 -2.46 37.91 -0.63
C GLN A 158 -1.54 36.91 0.10
N LEU A 159 -0.72 36.17 -0.63
CA LEU A 159 0.26 35.24 -0.04
C LEU A 159 1.38 36.00 0.68
N TRP A 160 1.92 37.06 0.06
CA TRP A 160 2.99 37.88 0.64
C TRP A 160 2.54 38.59 1.91
N ASP A 161 1.32 39.14 1.92
CA ASP A 161 0.73 39.81 3.10
C ASP A 161 0.55 38.87 4.30
N ARG A 162 0.56 37.55 4.11
CA ARG A 162 0.46 36.55 5.19
C ARG A 162 1.80 36.06 5.72
N LEU A 163 2.89 36.32 4.99
CA LEU A 163 4.25 35.87 5.32
C LEU A 163 5.08 36.97 5.99
N THR A 164 4.66 38.23 5.86
CA THR A 164 5.20 39.42 6.55
C THR A 164 4.39 39.76 7.78
#